data_AF-A0AB34J9Q7-F1
#
_entry.id   AF-A0AB34J9Q7-F1
#
_cell.length_a   1.000
_cell.length_b   1.000
_cell.length_c   1.000
_cell.angle_alpha   90.00
_cell.angle_beta   90.00
_cell.angle_gamma   90.00
#
_symmetry.space_group_name_H-M   'P 1'
#
loop_
_entity.id
_entity.type
_entity.pdbx_description
1 polymer ?
#
loop_
_entity_poly.entity_id
_entity_poly.type
_entity_poly.pdbx_seq_one_letter_code
_entity_poly.pdbx_strand_id
1 'polypeptide(L)'
;MASPAARSLRHRGPPPLLHGGSFFLPSEPFLRQPTGIAPLAHASRPRASTPLLCEESKPLRGVRLAYTACGVATAAAWTACSIVALSSHPNAAIDAACGLRHNVLTIAQALALPLPLLSAAVSALSSASKAGWKRLRSATYRRLNLGLAAASLWMSAAAAFMPAFAYGYDMYPLLLKAGAVSAHALTAVLCLGVWGRSVTSSPPPLAGHYLPRIVRGFTASIMALPPKAVSDDPDEEAGGDGRSEYALCAALFFYFSVLPVVSPFPLATVPAILGKRLSRAASGWTFLAAVVAYILKDATERKRIGASTFVTLRRGLLAGSATHLFILGLKLVGVDGGGLLLPGRGLWQFYANAMAVPFAFGASIAMHALAVFATCTPPRAQS
;
A
#
# COMPACT_ATOMS: atom_id res chain seq x y z
N MET A 1 2.75 -42.19 54.54
CA MET A 1 3.68 -43.30 54.22
C MET A 1 3.64 -43.49 52.71
N ALA A 2 4.65 -43.24 51.87
CA ALA A 2 6.08 -43.07 52.01
C ALA A 2 6.62 -42.02 50.98
N SER A 3 7.90 -41.72 51.15
CA SER A 3 8.73 -40.58 50.70
C SER A 3 9.02 -40.43 49.18
N PRO A 4 9.53 -39.27 48.73
CA PRO A 4 9.81 -38.93 47.32
C PRO A 4 11.29 -39.14 46.93
N ALA A 5 11.56 -39.28 45.62
CA ALA A 5 12.92 -39.37 45.08
C ALA A 5 13.25 -38.16 44.17
N ALA A 6 14.23 -37.37 44.63
CA ALA A 6 14.85 -36.27 43.91
C ALA A 6 15.91 -36.78 42.91
N ARG A 7 16.08 -36.09 41.77
CA ARG A 7 17.27 -36.24 40.90
C ARG A 7 17.81 -34.91 40.39
N SER A 8 18.89 -34.50 41.05
CA SER A 8 20.15 -33.91 40.57
C SER A 8 20.15 -33.05 39.29
N LEU A 9 20.44 -31.77 39.52
CA LEU A 9 21.09 -30.83 38.61
C LEU A 9 22.42 -31.37 38.05
N ARG A 10 22.73 -31.04 36.78
CA ARG A 10 24.10 -31.00 36.26
C ARG A 10 24.34 -29.73 35.45
N HIS A 11 25.27 -28.93 35.96
CA HIS A 11 25.96 -27.85 35.28
C HIS A 11 26.68 -28.34 34.01
N ARG A 12 26.58 -27.59 32.92
CA ARG A 12 27.57 -27.58 31.83
C ARG A 12 28.04 -26.16 31.63
N GLY A 13 29.34 -25.93 31.84
CA GLY A 13 30.02 -24.67 31.55
C GLY A 13 30.33 -24.51 30.05
N PRO A 14 30.79 -23.33 29.63
CA PRO A 14 31.10 -23.02 28.24
C PRO A 14 32.53 -23.49 27.84
N PRO A 15 32.75 -23.83 26.56
CA PRO A 15 34.09 -24.11 26.04
C PRO A 15 34.88 -22.83 25.65
N PRO A 16 36.22 -22.93 25.52
CA PRO A 16 37.12 -21.79 25.51
C PRO A 16 37.39 -21.19 24.11
N LEU A 17 37.86 -19.94 24.15
CA LEU A 17 38.43 -19.16 23.04
C LEU A 17 39.76 -19.76 22.56
N LEU A 18 39.95 -19.82 21.24
CA LEU A 18 41.26 -20.05 20.62
C LEU A 18 41.66 -18.86 19.74
N HIS A 19 42.87 -18.40 20.02
CA HIS A 19 43.66 -17.41 19.31
C HIS A 19 44.19 -17.92 17.96
N GLY A 20 44.46 -16.96 17.06
CA GLY A 20 45.74 -16.92 16.34
C GLY A 20 45.72 -17.41 14.89
N GLY A 21 46.05 -16.51 13.96
CA GLY A 21 46.29 -16.88 12.56
C GLY A 21 46.54 -15.69 11.65
N SER A 22 47.62 -14.93 11.90
CA SER A 22 48.17 -13.96 10.96
C SER A 22 48.82 -14.72 9.78
N PHE A 23 48.43 -14.41 8.54
CA PHE A 23 49.19 -14.80 7.35
C PHE A 23 49.47 -13.58 6.48
N PHE A 24 50.76 -13.40 6.21
CA PHE A 24 51.38 -12.32 5.45
C PHE A 24 52.01 -12.95 4.19
N LEU A 25 51.65 -12.42 3.01
CA LEU A 25 52.40 -12.36 1.72
C LEU A 25 52.70 -13.70 0.97
N PRO A 26 52.90 -13.71 -0.39
CA PRO A 26 53.48 -12.65 -1.21
C PRO A 26 52.84 -12.31 -2.57
N SER A 27 53.13 -11.08 -2.98
CA SER A 27 53.21 -10.55 -4.35
C SER A 27 54.32 -11.22 -5.17
N GLU A 28 54.11 -11.44 -6.47
CA GLU A 28 55.09 -11.59 -7.58
C GLU A 28 54.31 -11.92 -8.90
N PRO A 29 54.88 -11.83 -10.12
CA PRO A 29 54.53 -10.75 -11.04
C PRO A 29 54.06 -11.22 -12.44
N PHE A 30 53.72 -10.22 -13.27
CA PHE A 30 53.84 -10.15 -14.74
C PHE A 30 54.16 -11.45 -15.50
N LEU A 31 53.26 -11.87 -16.41
CA LEU A 31 53.65 -12.50 -17.69
C LEU A 31 52.54 -12.39 -18.76
N ARG A 32 52.89 -11.62 -19.80
CA ARG A 32 52.58 -11.74 -21.25
C ARG A 32 51.16 -12.06 -21.75
N GLN A 33 50.69 -11.11 -22.57
CA GLN A 33 49.72 -11.27 -23.66
C GLN A 33 50.06 -12.42 -24.62
N PRO A 34 49.02 -12.98 -25.27
CA PRO A 34 49.05 -13.19 -26.70
C PRO A 34 48.01 -12.33 -27.43
N THR A 35 48.49 -11.85 -28.56
CA THR A 35 47.84 -11.13 -29.65
C THR A 35 46.57 -11.79 -30.21
N GLY A 36 45.62 -10.93 -30.60
CA GLY A 36 44.91 -11.07 -31.87
C GLY A 36 43.59 -11.84 -31.84
N ILE A 37 42.49 -11.09 -31.85
CA ILE A 37 41.36 -11.24 -32.78
C ILE A 37 40.68 -9.86 -32.85
N ALA A 38 40.67 -9.25 -34.03
CA ALA A 38 39.98 -8.00 -34.28
C ALA A 38 38.46 -8.21 -34.19
N PRO A 39 37.71 -7.46 -33.37
CA PRO A 39 36.26 -7.48 -33.45
C PRO A 39 35.83 -6.67 -34.69
N LEU A 40 35.13 -7.35 -35.60
CA LEU A 40 34.36 -6.74 -36.68
C LEU A 40 33.49 -5.61 -36.11
N ALA A 41 33.87 -4.38 -36.44
CA ALA A 41 33.09 -3.19 -36.15
C ALA A 41 31.77 -3.24 -36.94
N HIS A 42 30.74 -3.83 -36.34
CA HIS A 42 29.38 -3.57 -36.77
C HIS A 42 29.09 -2.10 -36.45
N ALA A 43 29.23 -1.26 -37.47
CA ALA A 43 28.74 0.11 -37.49
C ALA A 43 27.22 0.07 -37.21
N SER A 44 26.88 0.18 -35.94
CA SER A 44 25.53 0.43 -35.48
C SER A 44 25.17 1.83 -35.97
N ARG A 45 24.39 1.88 -37.06
CA ARG A 45 23.78 3.12 -37.54
C ARG A 45 23.17 3.86 -36.34
N PRO A 46 23.60 5.08 -36.01
CA PRO A 46 22.90 5.89 -35.04
C PRO A 46 21.51 6.14 -35.61
N ARG A 47 20.50 5.49 -35.03
CA ARG A 47 19.10 5.75 -35.35
C ARG A 47 18.86 7.19 -34.95
N ALA A 48 18.71 8.08 -35.93
CA ALA A 48 18.46 9.49 -35.73
C ALA A 48 17.26 9.65 -34.77
N SER A 49 17.55 9.96 -33.52
CA SER A 49 16.58 10.44 -32.56
C SER A 49 16.17 11.83 -33.01
N THR A 50 15.11 11.90 -33.81
CA THR A 50 14.39 13.14 -34.11
C THR A 50 14.09 13.84 -32.78
N PRO A 51 14.29 15.16 -32.66
CA PRO A 51 14.21 15.85 -31.39
C PRO A 51 12.76 15.86 -30.87
N LEU A 52 12.42 14.85 -30.06
CA LEU A 52 11.20 14.70 -29.26
C LEU A 52 11.00 15.79 -28.19
N LEU A 53 11.89 16.80 -28.15
CA LEU A 53 11.96 17.80 -27.08
C LEU A 53 10.73 18.71 -27.01
N CYS A 54 10.00 18.90 -28.12
CA CYS A 54 8.83 19.80 -28.17
C CYS A 54 7.50 19.14 -27.72
N GLU A 55 7.44 17.82 -27.62
CA GLU A 55 6.24 17.11 -27.11
C GLU A 55 6.24 16.90 -25.58
N GLU A 56 7.38 17.09 -24.91
CA GLU A 56 7.54 16.65 -23.51
C GLU A 56 6.74 17.47 -22.49
N SER A 57 6.40 18.71 -22.82
CA SER A 57 5.69 19.67 -21.96
C SER A 57 4.23 19.91 -22.36
N LYS A 58 3.75 19.33 -23.46
CA LYS A 58 2.38 19.54 -23.92
C LYS A 58 1.37 18.90 -22.95
N PRO A 59 0.28 19.60 -22.57
CA PRO A 59 -0.77 19.03 -21.74
C PRO A 59 -1.41 17.79 -22.38
N LEU A 60 -1.52 16.70 -21.61
CA LEU A 60 -2.05 15.42 -22.09
C LEU A 60 -3.55 15.31 -21.79
N ARG A 61 -4.36 16.07 -22.53
CA ARG A 61 -5.83 16.15 -22.29
C ARG A 61 -6.51 14.77 -22.27
N GLY A 62 -6.17 13.89 -23.21
CA GLY A 62 -6.72 12.53 -23.26
C GLY A 62 -6.37 11.69 -22.01
N VAL A 63 -5.11 11.72 -21.58
CA VAL A 63 -4.64 10.99 -20.37
C VAL A 63 -5.34 11.53 -19.11
N ARG A 64 -5.52 12.86 -19.01
CA ARG A 64 -6.25 13.49 -17.92
C ARG A 64 -7.70 13.00 -17.83
N LEU A 65 -8.41 13.01 -18.96
CA LEU A 65 -9.80 12.53 -19.02
C LEU A 65 -9.87 11.05 -18.68
N ALA A 66 -8.95 10.25 -19.21
CA ALA A 66 -8.86 8.82 -18.91
C ALA A 66 -8.66 8.56 -17.40
N TYR A 67 -7.76 9.28 -16.72
CA TYR A 67 -7.60 9.15 -15.27
C TYR A 67 -8.89 9.48 -14.51
N THR A 68 -9.57 10.53 -14.92
CA THR A 68 -10.81 10.98 -14.25
C THR A 68 -11.92 9.95 -14.45
N ALA A 69 -12.14 9.50 -15.68
CA ALA A 69 -13.16 8.49 -16.01
C ALA A 69 -12.88 7.15 -15.33
N CYS A 70 -11.64 6.65 -15.39
CA CYS A 70 -11.23 5.42 -14.72
C CYS A 70 -11.35 5.53 -13.19
N GLY A 71 -11.00 6.69 -12.63
CA GLY A 71 -11.15 6.97 -11.20
C GLY A 71 -12.61 6.93 -10.74
N VAL A 72 -13.51 7.60 -11.47
CA VAL A 72 -14.95 7.59 -11.18
C VAL A 72 -15.53 6.18 -11.32
N ALA A 73 -15.20 5.46 -12.41
CA ALA A 73 -15.65 4.09 -12.62
C ALA A 73 -15.17 3.15 -11.50
N THR A 74 -13.91 3.29 -11.08
CA THR A 74 -13.33 2.52 -9.96
C THR A 74 -14.02 2.82 -8.63
N ALA A 75 -14.31 4.10 -8.35
CA ALA A 75 -15.03 4.50 -7.15
C ALA A 75 -16.46 3.94 -7.13
N ALA A 76 -17.16 4.03 -8.26
CA ALA A 76 -18.51 3.49 -8.43
C ALA A 76 -18.52 1.96 -8.28
N ALA A 77 -17.56 1.26 -8.90
CA ALA A 77 -17.40 -0.19 -8.77
C ALA A 77 -17.19 -0.61 -7.32
N TRP A 78 -16.23 0.00 -6.61
CA TRP A 78 -15.98 -0.32 -5.20
C TRP A 78 -17.19 -0.02 -4.32
N THR A 79 -17.90 1.07 -4.59
CA THR A 79 -19.11 1.45 -3.85
C THR A 79 -20.22 0.44 -4.04
N ALA A 80 -20.52 0.07 -5.28
CA ALA A 80 -21.55 -0.91 -5.61
C ALA A 80 -21.21 -2.29 -5.04
N CYS A 81 -19.96 -2.74 -5.18
CA CYS A 81 -19.46 -3.97 -4.56
C CYS A 81 -19.61 -3.94 -3.03
N SER A 82 -19.27 -2.82 -2.40
CA SER A 82 -19.38 -2.67 -0.93
C SER A 82 -20.83 -2.75 -0.47
N ILE A 83 -21.75 -2.06 -1.17
CA ILE A 83 -23.18 -2.09 -0.87
C ILE A 83 -23.73 -3.51 -1.02
N VAL A 84 -23.48 -4.17 -2.15
CA VAL A 84 -24.01 -5.53 -2.38
C VAL A 84 -23.41 -6.55 -1.40
N ALA A 85 -22.10 -6.51 -1.16
CA ALA A 85 -21.46 -7.47 -0.26
C ALA A 85 -21.84 -7.26 1.23
N LEU A 86 -22.23 -6.05 1.64
CA LEU A 86 -22.43 -5.73 3.06
C LEU A 86 -23.87 -5.41 3.45
N SER A 87 -24.78 -5.21 2.49
CA SER A 87 -26.18 -4.88 2.76
C SER A 87 -26.98 -6.01 3.42
N SER A 88 -26.63 -7.27 3.13
CA SER A 88 -27.24 -8.46 3.75
C SER A 88 -26.21 -9.57 3.93
N HIS A 89 -26.35 -10.36 5.00
CA HIS A 89 -25.47 -11.48 5.30
C HIS A 89 -26.01 -12.79 4.71
N PRO A 90 -25.19 -13.64 4.05
CA PRO A 90 -25.65 -14.91 3.48
C PRO A 90 -26.23 -15.91 4.52
N ASN A 91 -25.85 -15.75 5.78
CA ASN A 91 -26.41 -16.50 6.91
C ASN A 91 -27.54 -15.67 7.56
N ALA A 92 -28.77 -16.17 7.46
CA ALA A 92 -29.98 -15.53 7.97
C ALA A 92 -29.97 -15.26 9.48
N ALA A 93 -29.31 -16.10 10.29
CA ALA A 93 -29.20 -15.87 11.73
C ALA A 93 -28.28 -14.68 12.04
N ILE A 94 -27.19 -14.53 11.27
CA ILE A 94 -26.30 -13.37 11.38
C ILE A 94 -27.00 -12.13 10.81
N ASP A 95 -27.73 -12.26 9.69
CA ASP A 95 -28.47 -11.14 9.09
C ASP A 95 -29.56 -10.60 10.03
N ALA A 96 -30.32 -11.49 10.70
CA ALA A 96 -31.31 -11.11 11.69
C ALA A 96 -30.69 -10.46 12.94
N ALA A 97 -29.46 -10.82 13.30
CA ALA A 97 -28.72 -10.19 14.40
C ALA A 97 -28.09 -8.86 13.99
N CYS A 98 -27.61 -8.75 12.75
CA CYS A 98 -27.00 -7.56 12.17
C CYS A 98 -28.09 -6.64 11.61
N GLY A 99 -28.60 -5.73 12.43
CA GLY A 99 -29.59 -4.75 11.99
C GLY A 99 -29.07 -3.79 10.91
N LEU A 100 -30.00 -3.06 10.27
CA LEU A 100 -29.72 -2.07 9.21
C LEU A 100 -28.59 -1.08 9.57
N ARG A 101 -28.55 -0.64 10.84
CA ARG A 101 -27.53 0.30 11.35
C ARG A 101 -26.12 -0.29 11.25
N HIS A 102 -25.94 -1.57 11.60
CA HIS A 102 -24.66 -2.27 11.50
C HIS A 102 -24.19 -2.37 10.05
N ASN A 103 -25.10 -2.70 9.13
CA ASN A 103 -24.77 -2.84 7.71
C ASN A 103 -24.39 -1.48 7.11
N VAL A 104 -25.13 -0.41 7.42
CA VAL A 104 -24.80 0.96 6.98
C VAL A 104 -23.44 1.40 7.49
N LEU A 105 -23.14 1.21 8.78
CA LEU A 105 -21.83 1.57 9.33
C LEU A 105 -20.69 0.71 8.77
N THR A 106 -20.97 -0.54 8.40
CA THR A 106 -19.96 -1.41 7.75
C THR A 106 -19.71 -1.01 6.30
N ILE A 107 -20.75 -0.61 5.56
CA ILE A 107 -20.59 0.00 4.24
C ILE A 107 -19.79 1.30 4.36
N ALA A 108 -20.14 2.18 5.31
CA ALA A 108 -19.40 3.42 5.55
C ALA A 108 -17.91 3.14 5.85
N GLN A 109 -17.60 2.15 6.69
CA GLN A 109 -16.23 1.71 6.97
C GLN A 109 -15.49 1.25 5.70
N ALA A 110 -16.17 0.50 4.82
CA ALA A 110 -15.59 0.02 3.57
C ALA A 110 -15.25 1.15 2.60
N LEU A 111 -15.96 2.27 2.67
CA LEU A 111 -15.75 3.44 1.81
C LEU A 111 -14.81 4.48 2.42
N ALA A 112 -14.64 4.46 3.74
CA ALA A 112 -13.94 5.48 4.52
C ALA A 112 -12.51 5.76 4.02
N LEU A 113 -11.64 4.74 3.99
CA LEU A 113 -10.28 4.90 3.47
C LEU A 113 -10.23 4.94 1.94
N PRO A 114 -10.91 4.03 1.19
CA PRO A 114 -10.70 3.92 -0.25
C PRO A 114 -11.12 5.15 -1.05
N LEU A 115 -12.27 5.77 -0.77
CA LEU A 115 -12.80 6.84 -1.64
C LEU A 115 -11.95 8.13 -1.56
N PRO A 116 -11.61 8.67 -0.37
CA PRO A 116 -10.76 9.86 -0.29
C PRO A 116 -9.36 9.62 -0.85
N LEU A 117 -8.79 8.43 -0.61
CA LEU A 117 -7.47 8.06 -1.08
C LEU A 117 -7.42 7.92 -2.62
N LEU A 118 -8.39 7.23 -3.21
CA LEU A 118 -8.52 7.11 -4.66
C LEU A 118 -8.70 8.47 -5.33
N SER A 119 -9.59 9.30 -4.78
CA SER A 119 -9.82 10.67 -5.28
C SER A 119 -8.53 11.49 -5.27
N ALA A 120 -7.76 11.43 -4.19
CA ALA A 120 -6.47 12.12 -4.09
C ALA A 120 -5.43 11.58 -5.09
N ALA A 121 -5.32 10.26 -5.24
CA ALA A 121 -4.39 9.63 -6.18
C ALA A 121 -4.72 10.00 -7.65
N VAL A 122 -6.00 9.90 -8.03
CA VAL A 122 -6.49 10.25 -9.37
C VAL A 122 -6.30 11.74 -9.64
N SER A 123 -6.60 12.60 -8.65
CA SER A 123 -6.40 14.04 -8.76
C SER A 123 -4.94 14.42 -8.94
N ALA A 124 -4.02 13.76 -8.22
CA ALA A 124 -2.58 13.94 -8.37
C ALA A 124 -2.08 13.53 -9.77
N LEU A 125 -2.52 12.37 -10.28
CA LEU A 125 -2.16 11.88 -11.62
C LEU A 125 -2.76 12.75 -12.74
N SER A 126 -4.02 13.15 -12.60
CA SER A 126 -4.73 14.06 -13.51
C SER A 126 -4.11 15.46 -13.51
N SER A 127 -3.64 15.94 -12.37
CA SER A 127 -2.88 17.20 -12.29
C SER A 127 -1.52 17.08 -12.97
N ALA A 128 -0.81 15.97 -12.79
CA ALA A 128 0.48 15.74 -13.44
C ALA A 128 0.39 15.67 -14.96
N SER A 129 -0.67 15.06 -15.50
CA SER A 129 -0.88 14.97 -16.95
C SER A 129 -1.17 16.34 -17.59
N LYS A 130 -1.71 17.31 -16.85
CA LYS A 130 -1.80 18.72 -17.32
C LYS A 130 -0.43 19.34 -17.56
N ALA A 131 0.57 18.95 -16.77
CA ALA A 131 1.95 19.45 -16.89
C ALA A 131 2.81 18.66 -17.90
N GLY A 132 2.25 17.63 -18.54
CA GLY A 132 2.91 16.86 -19.60
C GLY A 132 3.72 15.66 -19.13
N TRP A 133 4.36 14.97 -20.09
CA TRP A 133 5.13 13.75 -19.85
C TRP A 133 6.31 13.97 -18.91
N LYS A 134 6.97 15.13 -18.98
CA LYS A 134 8.08 15.48 -18.07
C LYS A 134 7.69 15.31 -16.60
N ARG A 135 6.48 15.74 -16.22
CA ARG A 135 5.99 15.59 -14.85
C ARG A 135 5.68 14.12 -14.53
N LEU A 136 4.98 13.41 -15.41
CA LEU A 136 4.62 12.00 -15.24
C LEU A 136 5.84 11.06 -15.14
N ARG A 137 6.98 11.42 -15.74
CA ARG A 137 8.26 10.69 -15.62
C ARG A 137 8.91 10.76 -14.23
N SER A 138 8.49 11.70 -13.37
CA SER A 138 9.06 11.82 -12.03
C SER A 138 8.75 10.60 -11.16
N ALA A 139 9.64 10.29 -10.21
CA ALA A 139 9.52 9.11 -9.35
C ALA A 139 8.17 9.02 -8.62
N THR A 140 7.62 10.16 -8.19
CA THR A 140 6.32 10.27 -7.52
C THR A 140 5.19 9.65 -8.34
N TYR A 141 4.98 10.09 -9.58
CA TYR A 141 3.84 9.60 -10.38
C TYR A 141 4.09 8.22 -10.98
N ARG A 142 5.35 7.81 -11.17
CA ARG A 142 5.67 6.42 -11.52
C ARG A 142 5.26 5.45 -10.42
N ARG A 143 5.60 5.77 -9.17
CA ARG A 143 5.19 5.00 -7.99
C ARG A 143 3.67 5.00 -7.83
N LEU A 144 3.04 6.17 -7.99
CA LEU A 144 1.59 6.30 -7.84
C LEU A 144 0.82 5.53 -8.93
N ASN A 145 1.27 5.56 -10.18
CA ASN A 145 0.70 4.73 -11.25
C ASN A 145 0.85 3.23 -10.94
N LEU A 146 2.04 2.76 -10.55
CA LEU A 146 2.21 1.35 -10.19
C LEU A 146 1.37 0.95 -8.97
N GLY A 147 1.30 1.80 -7.95
CA GLY A 147 0.50 1.56 -6.76
C GLY A 147 -0.98 1.44 -7.08
N LEU A 148 -1.52 2.38 -7.86
CA LEU A 148 -2.92 2.36 -8.29
C LEU A 148 -3.21 1.19 -9.25
N ALA A 149 -2.26 0.84 -10.12
CA ALA A 149 -2.37 -0.33 -10.98
C ALA A 149 -2.44 -1.63 -10.17
N ALA A 150 -1.52 -1.82 -9.21
CA ALA A 150 -1.49 -3.00 -8.37
C ALA A 150 -2.75 -3.13 -7.50
N ALA A 151 -3.20 -2.02 -6.89
CA ALA A 151 -4.46 -1.97 -6.16
C ALA A 151 -5.64 -2.34 -7.07
N SER A 152 -5.71 -1.77 -8.28
CA SER A 152 -6.80 -2.04 -9.21
C SER A 152 -6.77 -3.47 -9.76
N LEU A 153 -5.60 -4.04 -10.06
CA LEU A 153 -5.49 -5.45 -10.46
C LEU A 153 -5.98 -6.38 -9.34
N TRP A 154 -5.61 -6.08 -8.09
CA TRP A 154 -6.09 -6.82 -6.92
C TRP A 154 -7.61 -6.74 -6.78
N MET A 155 -8.18 -5.54 -6.93
CA MET A 155 -9.63 -5.33 -6.89
C MET A 155 -10.37 -6.02 -8.05
N SER A 156 -9.79 -6.00 -9.25
CA SER A 156 -10.30 -6.72 -10.41
C SER A 156 -10.32 -8.23 -10.16
N ALA A 157 -9.24 -8.79 -9.62
CA ALA A 157 -9.18 -10.19 -9.24
C ALA A 157 -10.18 -10.51 -8.12
N ALA A 158 -10.32 -9.64 -7.13
CA ALA A 158 -11.28 -9.81 -6.04
C ALA A 158 -12.74 -9.82 -6.54
N ALA A 159 -13.07 -9.01 -7.55
CA ALA A 159 -14.38 -9.05 -8.18
C ALA A 159 -14.58 -10.32 -9.03
N ALA A 160 -13.61 -10.66 -9.87
CA ALA A 160 -13.69 -11.83 -10.76
C ALA A 160 -13.78 -13.15 -9.98
N PHE A 161 -13.00 -13.27 -8.92
CA PHE A 161 -12.83 -14.48 -8.13
C PHE A 161 -13.39 -14.32 -6.71
N MET A 162 -14.54 -13.65 -6.58
CA MET A 162 -15.13 -13.28 -5.29
C MET A 162 -15.11 -14.41 -4.24
N PRO A 163 -15.47 -15.68 -4.55
CA PRO A 163 -15.42 -16.75 -3.56
C PRO A 163 -14.05 -16.95 -2.91
N ALA A 164 -12.94 -16.78 -3.65
CA ALA A 164 -11.59 -16.90 -3.11
C ALA A 164 -11.23 -15.75 -2.13
N PHE A 165 -11.86 -14.59 -2.30
CA PHE A 165 -11.64 -13.39 -1.49
C PHE A 165 -12.63 -13.26 -0.34
N ALA A 166 -13.81 -13.87 -0.47
CA ALA A 166 -14.93 -13.76 0.47
C ALA A 166 -15.25 -15.09 1.15
N TYR A 167 -14.26 -15.96 1.43
CA TYR A 167 -14.43 -17.22 2.17
C TYR A 167 -15.54 -18.14 1.61
N GLY A 168 -15.61 -18.26 0.28
CA GLY A 168 -16.58 -19.09 -0.43
C GLY A 168 -17.88 -18.39 -0.82
N TYR A 169 -18.12 -17.15 -0.36
CA TYR A 169 -19.32 -16.42 -0.75
C TYR A 169 -19.21 -15.85 -2.18
N ASP A 170 -20.22 -16.14 -3.01
CA ASP A 170 -20.44 -15.42 -4.27
C ASP A 170 -21.65 -14.51 -4.12
N MET A 171 -21.41 -13.21 -3.94
CA MET A 171 -22.46 -12.24 -3.61
C MET A 171 -22.75 -11.27 -4.76
N TYR A 172 -21.90 -11.22 -5.79
CA TYR A 172 -22.07 -10.26 -6.88
C TYR A 172 -22.93 -10.83 -8.01
N PRO A 173 -24.03 -10.16 -8.37
CA PRO A 173 -24.73 -10.43 -9.61
C PRO A 173 -23.78 -10.31 -10.80
N LEU A 174 -24.03 -11.08 -11.87
CA LEU A 174 -23.16 -11.18 -13.04
C LEU A 174 -22.78 -9.80 -13.62
N LEU A 175 -23.76 -8.90 -13.77
CA LEU A 175 -23.54 -7.57 -14.33
C LEU A 175 -22.63 -6.70 -13.43
N LEU A 176 -22.83 -6.76 -12.11
CA LEU A 176 -21.97 -6.04 -11.16
C LEU A 176 -20.55 -6.60 -11.20
N LYS A 177 -20.41 -7.93 -11.22
CA LYS A 177 -19.12 -8.61 -11.32
C LYS A 177 -18.36 -8.18 -12.58
N ALA A 178 -18.99 -8.26 -13.75
CA ALA A 178 -18.40 -7.86 -15.02
C ALA A 178 -18.04 -6.36 -15.05
N GLY A 179 -18.93 -5.49 -14.55
CA GLY A 179 -18.69 -4.05 -14.48
C GLY A 179 -17.53 -3.68 -13.57
N ALA A 180 -17.46 -4.28 -12.37
CA ALA A 180 -16.39 -4.03 -11.41
C ALA A 180 -15.04 -4.53 -11.91
N VAL A 181 -14.98 -5.75 -12.47
CA VAL A 181 -13.77 -6.28 -13.13
C VAL A 181 -13.29 -5.32 -14.21
N SER A 182 -14.18 -4.89 -15.09
CA SER A 182 -13.83 -4.00 -16.21
C SER A 182 -13.33 -2.65 -15.73
N ALA A 183 -14.00 -2.01 -14.77
CA ALA A 183 -13.61 -0.70 -14.24
C ALA A 183 -12.20 -0.74 -13.60
N HIS A 184 -11.93 -1.76 -12.79
CA HIS A 184 -10.65 -1.94 -12.15
C HIS A 184 -9.55 -2.34 -13.16
N ALA A 185 -9.84 -3.25 -14.09
CA ALA A 185 -8.90 -3.67 -15.13
C ALA A 185 -8.51 -2.50 -16.06
N LEU A 186 -9.47 -1.68 -16.50
CA LEU A 186 -9.19 -0.49 -17.33
C LEU A 186 -8.31 0.52 -16.60
N THR A 187 -8.55 0.74 -15.30
CA THR A 187 -7.73 1.61 -14.46
C THR A 187 -6.30 1.08 -14.34
N ALA A 188 -6.14 -0.24 -14.16
CA ALA A 188 -4.83 -0.87 -14.15
C ALA A 188 -4.10 -0.74 -15.49
N VAL A 189 -4.78 -1.03 -16.60
CA VAL A 189 -4.22 -0.91 -17.96
C VAL A 189 -3.78 0.52 -18.24
N LEU A 190 -4.60 1.52 -17.90
CA LEU A 190 -4.24 2.93 -18.04
C LEU A 190 -2.97 3.27 -17.25
N CYS A 191 -2.94 2.90 -15.96
CA CYS A 191 -1.83 3.23 -15.08
C CYS A 191 -0.53 2.51 -15.50
N LEU A 192 -0.60 1.25 -15.90
CA LEU A 192 0.53 0.49 -16.45
C LEU A 192 1.01 1.06 -17.78
N GLY A 193 0.09 1.46 -18.66
CA GLY A 193 0.42 2.08 -19.94
C GLY A 193 1.14 3.42 -19.77
N VAL A 194 0.63 4.28 -18.88
CA VAL A 194 1.29 5.55 -18.54
C VAL A 194 2.64 5.30 -17.85
N TRP A 195 2.70 4.33 -16.93
CA TRP A 195 3.97 3.95 -16.29
C TRP A 195 4.99 3.46 -17.31
N GLY A 196 4.62 2.56 -18.22
CA GLY A 196 5.49 2.00 -19.27
C GLY A 196 6.06 3.09 -20.17
N ARG A 197 5.26 4.09 -20.53
CA ARG A 197 5.72 5.28 -21.28
C ARG A 197 6.57 6.25 -20.47
N SER A 198 6.47 6.22 -19.15
CA SER A 198 7.18 7.14 -18.24
C SER A 198 8.55 6.63 -17.79
N VAL A 199 8.87 5.36 -18.04
CA VAL A 199 10.18 4.79 -17.74
C VAL A 199 11.07 4.84 -18.97
N THR A 200 12.36 5.10 -18.75
CA THR A 200 13.37 4.95 -19.81
C THR A 200 13.47 3.47 -20.22
N SER A 201 13.94 3.18 -21.43
CA SER A 201 14.28 1.79 -21.80
C SER A 201 15.46 1.29 -20.95
N SER A 202 15.44 0.01 -20.54
CA SER A 202 16.62 -0.63 -19.95
C SER A 202 17.77 -0.68 -20.97
N PRO A 203 19.03 -0.58 -20.54
CA PRO A 203 20.16 -0.85 -21.43
C PRO A 203 20.13 -2.33 -21.87
N PRO A 204 20.68 -2.66 -23.05
CA PRO A 204 20.90 -4.05 -23.46
C PRO A 204 21.69 -4.84 -22.40
N PRO A 205 21.41 -6.15 -22.22
CA PRO A 205 20.46 -6.99 -22.95
C PRO A 205 19.00 -6.87 -22.49
N LEU A 206 18.70 -6.06 -21.47
CA LEU A 206 17.37 -5.99 -20.85
C LEU A 206 16.41 -5.00 -21.53
N ALA A 207 16.74 -4.49 -22.71
CA ALA A 207 15.91 -3.54 -23.44
C ALA A 207 14.49 -4.09 -23.65
N GLY A 208 13.47 -3.32 -23.27
CA GLY A 208 12.06 -3.75 -23.33
C GLY A 208 11.59 -4.65 -22.16
N HIS A 209 12.48 -5.12 -21.27
CA HIS A 209 12.08 -5.91 -20.11
C HIS A 209 11.65 -5.01 -18.94
N TYR A 210 10.35 -5.02 -18.64
CA TYR A 210 9.76 -4.24 -17.53
C TYR A 210 9.83 -4.95 -16.18
N LEU A 211 9.79 -6.29 -16.14
CA LEU A 211 9.77 -7.04 -14.88
C LEU A 211 11.01 -6.79 -14.01
N PRO A 212 12.26 -6.85 -14.53
CA PRO A 212 13.44 -6.53 -13.74
C PRO A 212 13.42 -5.12 -13.16
N ARG A 213 12.79 -4.16 -13.86
CA ARG A 213 12.63 -2.77 -13.37
C ARG A 213 11.65 -2.69 -12.22
N ILE A 214 10.54 -3.41 -12.29
CA ILE A 214 9.56 -3.49 -11.19
C ILE A 214 10.23 -4.10 -9.97
N VAL A 215 10.91 -5.24 -10.13
CA VAL A 215 11.63 -5.92 -9.02
C VAL A 215 12.68 -5.01 -8.40
N ARG A 216 13.58 -4.42 -9.21
CA ARG A 216 14.60 -3.48 -8.70
C ARG A 216 13.99 -2.27 -8.01
N GLY A 217 12.92 -1.70 -8.58
CA GLY A 217 12.22 -0.57 -8.00
C GLY A 217 11.54 -0.90 -6.67
N PHE A 218 10.97 -2.10 -6.56
CA PHE A 218 10.36 -2.63 -5.34
C PHE A 218 11.43 -2.89 -4.27
N THR A 219 12.49 -3.63 -4.58
CA THR A 219 13.62 -3.88 -3.66
C THR A 219 14.23 -2.57 -3.19
N ALA A 220 14.49 -1.61 -4.09
CA ALA A 220 15.01 -0.30 -3.72
C ALA A 220 14.03 0.49 -2.84
N SER A 221 12.71 0.30 -2.98
CA SER A 221 11.72 0.96 -2.12
C SER A 221 11.67 0.36 -0.72
N ILE A 222 11.84 -0.96 -0.59
CA ILE A 222 12.00 -1.62 0.72
C ILE A 222 13.25 -1.10 1.42
N MET A 223 14.39 -1.11 0.72
CA MET A 223 15.67 -0.66 1.30
C MET A 223 15.68 0.85 1.62
N ALA A 224 14.85 1.65 0.95
CA ALA A 224 14.70 3.07 1.20
C ALA A 224 13.52 3.42 2.11
N LEU A 225 12.86 2.42 2.71
CA LEU A 225 11.75 2.64 3.64
C LEU A 225 12.20 3.33 4.93
N PRO A 226 13.33 2.97 5.57
CA PRO A 226 13.84 3.70 6.72
C PRO A 226 14.07 5.20 6.39
N PRO A 227 13.74 6.12 7.30
CA PRO A 227 14.01 7.53 7.11
C PRO A 227 15.52 7.80 7.02
N LYS A 228 15.91 8.73 6.13
CA LYS A 228 17.28 9.23 6.02
C LYS A 228 17.51 10.33 7.05
N ALA A 229 18.72 10.42 7.59
CA ALA A 229 19.10 11.41 8.61
C ALA A 229 18.07 11.44 9.74
N VAL A 230 18.10 10.41 10.58
CA VAL A 230 17.19 10.22 11.71
C VAL A 230 17.74 10.97 12.91
N SER A 231 16.86 11.66 13.64
CA SER A 231 17.14 12.22 14.95
C SER A 231 16.08 11.71 15.93
N ASP A 232 16.51 11.39 17.15
CA ASP A 232 15.64 11.09 18.29
C ASP A 232 15.24 12.36 19.06
N ASP A 233 15.88 13.50 18.76
CA ASP A 233 15.47 14.82 19.26
C ASP A 233 14.29 15.36 18.42
N PRO A 234 13.08 15.48 19.01
CA PRO A 234 11.92 15.99 18.30
C PRO A 234 12.02 17.48 17.90
N ASP A 235 12.95 18.23 18.50
CA ASP A 235 13.16 19.65 18.21
C ASP A 235 14.09 19.88 17.00
N GLU A 236 14.85 18.85 16.58
CA GLU A 236 15.63 18.90 15.35
C GLU A 236 14.75 18.75 14.09
N GLU A 237 15.19 19.31 12.96
CA GLU A 237 14.46 19.20 11.68
C GLU A 237 14.21 17.72 11.30
N ALA A 238 15.18 16.85 11.57
CA ALA A 238 15.08 15.42 11.29
C ALA A 238 14.09 14.67 12.19
N GLY A 239 13.87 15.14 13.42
CA GLY A 239 12.93 14.54 14.38
C GLY A 239 11.52 15.10 14.26
N GLY A 240 11.35 16.34 13.78
CA GLY A 240 10.06 17.05 13.76
C GLY A 240 9.38 17.21 12.40
N ASP A 241 9.93 16.71 11.29
CA ASP A 241 9.41 16.99 9.94
C ASP A 241 8.36 16.01 9.39
N GLY A 242 8.06 14.95 10.13
CA GLY A 242 7.07 13.93 9.76
C GLY A 242 7.61 12.75 8.95
N ARG A 243 8.91 12.72 8.58
CA ARG A 243 9.46 11.66 7.70
C ARG A 243 9.39 10.28 8.34
N SER A 244 9.60 10.21 9.65
CA SER A 244 9.61 8.97 10.44
C SER A 244 8.20 8.40 10.56
N GLU A 245 7.21 9.26 10.78
CA GLU A 245 5.80 8.91 10.88
C GLU A 245 5.26 8.42 9.54
N TYR A 246 5.60 9.08 8.43
CA TYR A 246 5.22 8.59 7.10
C TYR A 246 5.94 7.28 6.73
N ALA A 247 7.19 7.09 7.15
CA ALA A 247 7.91 5.83 6.95
C ALA A 247 7.23 4.68 7.71
N LEU A 248 6.90 4.90 8.98
CA LEU A 248 6.20 3.93 9.82
C LEU A 248 4.78 3.68 9.31
N CYS A 249 4.04 4.71 8.88
CA CYS A 249 2.75 4.55 8.20
C CYS A 249 2.88 3.65 6.97
N ALA A 250 3.88 3.90 6.10
CA ALA A 250 4.09 3.11 4.91
C ALA A 250 4.38 1.64 5.24
N ALA A 251 5.20 1.39 6.27
CA ALA A 251 5.48 0.04 6.76
C ALA A 251 4.22 -0.67 7.30
N LEU A 252 3.46 0.01 8.15
CA LEU A 252 2.25 -0.53 8.77
C LEU A 252 1.14 -0.80 7.74
N PHE A 253 0.85 0.15 6.86
CA PHE A 253 -0.12 -0.06 5.78
C PHE A 253 0.33 -1.19 4.84
N PHE A 254 1.63 -1.32 4.56
CA PHE A 254 2.12 -2.44 3.76
C PHE A 254 1.90 -3.77 4.47
N TYR A 255 2.30 -3.88 5.74
CA TYR A 255 2.07 -5.06 6.57
C TYR A 255 0.59 -5.45 6.61
N PHE A 256 -0.29 -4.49 6.90
CA PHE A 256 -1.73 -4.70 6.97
C PHE A 256 -2.39 -4.90 5.60
N SER A 257 -1.74 -4.56 4.48
CA SER A 257 -2.21 -4.97 3.16
C SER A 257 -1.95 -6.45 2.88
N VAL A 258 -0.85 -7.00 3.39
CA VAL A 258 -0.48 -8.41 3.23
C VAL A 258 -1.23 -9.31 4.22
N LEU A 259 -1.49 -8.82 5.43
CA LEU A 259 -2.09 -9.62 6.51
C LEU A 259 -3.36 -10.39 6.10
N PRO A 260 -4.36 -9.80 5.41
CA PRO A 260 -5.58 -10.52 4.97
C PRO A 260 -5.34 -11.63 3.95
N VAL A 261 -4.26 -11.50 3.18
CA VAL A 261 -3.90 -12.44 2.11
C VAL A 261 -3.34 -13.73 2.72
N VAL A 262 -2.45 -13.58 3.70
CA VAL A 262 -1.70 -14.70 4.29
C VAL A 262 -2.31 -15.27 5.56
N SER A 263 -3.25 -14.55 6.19
CA SER A 263 -3.84 -14.97 7.46
C SER A 263 -5.25 -15.57 7.28
N PRO A 264 -5.66 -16.50 8.16
CA PRO A 264 -7.04 -16.94 8.24
C PRO A 264 -7.90 -15.92 8.99
N PHE A 265 -9.21 -16.16 8.98
CA PHE A 265 -10.14 -15.46 9.86
C PHE A 265 -9.89 -15.89 11.32
N PRO A 266 -9.95 -14.99 12.32
CA PRO A 266 -10.40 -13.59 12.25
C PRO A 266 -9.31 -12.58 11.88
N LEU A 267 -8.03 -12.94 11.97
CA LEU A 267 -6.90 -12.03 11.78
C LEU A 267 -6.93 -11.31 10.42
N ALA A 268 -7.38 -11.98 9.37
CA ALA A 268 -7.53 -11.39 8.04
C ALA A 268 -8.51 -10.22 7.96
N THR A 269 -9.38 -10.03 8.95
CA THR A 269 -10.40 -8.97 8.95
C THR A 269 -9.93 -7.68 9.61
N VAL A 270 -8.82 -7.74 10.35
CA VAL A 270 -8.31 -6.66 11.20
C VAL A 270 -8.01 -5.35 10.47
N PRO A 271 -7.35 -5.32 9.28
CA PRO A 271 -6.95 -4.05 8.66
C PRO A 271 -8.12 -3.13 8.33
N ALA A 272 -9.19 -3.70 7.79
CA ALA A 272 -10.32 -2.94 7.27
C ALA A 272 -11.56 -3.05 8.16
N ILE A 273 -11.62 -4.04 9.05
CA ILE A 273 -12.73 -4.32 9.97
C ILE A 273 -14.05 -4.51 9.17
N LEU A 274 -13.95 -5.21 8.04
CA LEU A 274 -15.06 -5.46 7.09
C LEU A 274 -15.58 -6.90 7.12
N GLY A 275 -15.13 -7.71 8.08
CA GLY A 275 -15.50 -9.13 8.18
C GLY A 275 -15.02 -9.96 6.98
N LYS A 276 -15.52 -11.19 6.86
CA LYS A 276 -15.10 -12.16 5.83
C LYS A 276 -15.38 -11.72 4.39
N ARG A 277 -16.36 -10.86 4.17
CA ARG A 277 -16.94 -10.58 2.86
C ARG A 277 -16.07 -9.66 1.99
N LEU A 278 -15.32 -8.74 2.60
CA LEU A 278 -14.52 -7.76 1.87
C LEU A 278 -13.08 -7.58 2.39
N SER A 279 -12.68 -8.21 3.50
CA SER A 279 -11.39 -7.90 4.11
C SER A 279 -10.19 -8.14 3.19
N ARG A 280 -10.20 -9.24 2.42
CA ARG A 280 -9.16 -9.54 1.43
C ARG A 280 -9.19 -8.58 0.25
N ALA A 281 -10.37 -8.17 -0.21
CA ALA A 281 -10.47 -7.20 -1.30
C ALA A 281 -9.88 -5.85 -0.86
N ALA A 282 -10.21 -5.38 0.35
CA ALA A 282 -9.75 -4.11 0.89
C ALA A 282 -8.22 -4.00 1.06
N SER A 283 -7.47 -5.11 1.02
CA SER A 283 -6.00 -5.11 0.95
C SER A 283 -5.46 -4.24 -0.19
N GLY A 284 -6.14 -4.19 -1.35
CA GLY A 284 -5.71 -3.36 -2.48
C GLY A 284 -5.67 -1.87 -2.13
N TRP A 285 -6.67 -1.39 -1.39
CA TRP A 285 -6.74 0.00 -0.93
C TRP A 285 -5.74 0.30 0.18
N THR A 286 -5.54 -0.66 1.09
CA THR A 286 -4.54 -0.56 2.15
C THR A 286 -3.12 -0.50 1.57
N PHE A 287 -2.85 -1.27 0.51
CA PHE A 287 -1.60 -1.19 -0.25
C PHE A 287 -1.41 0.18 -0.92
N LEU A 288 -2.46 0.74 -1.53
CA LEU A 288 -2.39 2.09 -2.08
C LEU A 288 -2.06 3.13 -1.00
N ALA A 289 -2.59 2.98 0.21
CA ALA A 289 -2.28 3.87 1.34
C ALA A 289 -0.79 3.79 1.72
N ALA A 290 -0.21 2.58 1.70
CA ALA A 290 1.23 2.38 1.90
C ALA A 290 2.07 3.12 0.85
N VAL A 291 1.68 3.02 -0.43
CA VAL A 291 2.36 3.73 -1.53
C VAL A 291 2.26 5.25 -1.36
N VAL A 292 1.09 5.77 -0.95
CA VAL A 292 0.89 7.20 -0.71
C VAL A 292 1.72 7.68 0.49
N ALA A 293 1.73 6.94 1.61
CA ALA A 293 2.56 7.26 2.77
C ALA A 293 4.05 7.26 2.40
N TYR A 294 4.52 6.29 1.61
CA TYR A 294 5.91 6.25 1.12
C TYR A 294 6.25 7.44 0.21
N ILE A 295 5.29 7.88 -0.63
CA ILE A 295 5.46 9.09 -1.46
C ILE A 295 5.55 10.35 -0.59
N LEU A 296 4.74 10.45 0.48
CA LEU A 296 4.79 11.57 1.42
C LEU A 296 6.11 11.59 2.20
N LYS A 297 6.59 10.42 2.63
CA LYS A 297 7.94 10.25 3.21
C LYS A 297 9.03 10.78 2.29
N ASP A 298 9.09 10.34 1.03
CA ASP A 298 10.08 10.83 0.04
C ASP A 298 9.91 12.34 -0.28
N ALA A 299 8.70 12.89 -0.13
CA ALA A 299 8.46 14.32 -0.30
C ALA A 299 9.00 15.14 0.87
N THR A 300 8.82 14.66 2.11
CA THR A 300 9.38 15.27 3.32
C THR A 300 10.91 15.25 3.28
N GLU A 301 11.53 14.09 3.03
CA GLU A 301 12.99 13.96 2.96
C GLU A 301 13.65 14.87 1.90
N ARG A 302 12.88 15.24 0.87
CA ARG A 302 13.35 16.12 -0.21
C ARG A 302 12.84 17.54 -0.07
N LYS A 303 12.26 17.92 1.07
CA LYS A 303 11.76 19.27 1.37
C LYS A 303 10.74 19.79 0.33
N ARG A 304 9.88 18.89 -0.17
CA ARG A 304 8.86 19.20 -1.21
C ARG A 304 7.42 18.98 -0.75
N ILE A 305 7.21 18.57 0.50
CA ILE A 305 5.89 18.21 1.06
C ILE A 305 4.82 19.30 0.95
N GLY A 306 5.22 20.57 0.82
CA GLY A 306 4.31 21.70 0.58
C GLY A 306 3.75 21.79 -0.83
N ALA A 307 4.30 21.07 -1.82
CA ALA A 307 3.81 21.15 -3.19
C ALA A 307 2.40 20.57 -3.32
N SER A 308 1.58 21.15 -4.21
CA SER A 308 0.15 20.86 -4.36
C SER A 308 -0.20 19.37 -4.45
N THR A 309 0.61 18.58 -5.16
CA THR A 309 0.44 17.13 -5.26
C THR A 309 0.47 16.44 -3.90
N PHE A 310 1.43 16.80 -3.04
CA PHE A 310 1.60 16.17 -1.74
C PHE A 310 0.56 16.68 -0.74
N VAL A 311 0.14 17.94 -0.84
CA VAL A 311 -1.02 18.46 -0.09
C VAL A 311 -2.29 17.65 -0.42
N THR A 312 -2.53 17.37 -1.71
CA THR A 312 -3.68 16.55 -2.14
C THR A 312 -3.59 15.12 -1.59
N LEU A 313 -2.43 14.47 -1.70
CA LEU A 313 -2.23 13.12 -1.17
C LEU A 313 -2.37 13.06 0.36
N ARG A 314 -1.82 14.04 1.08
CA ARG A 314 -1.93 14.18 2.54
C ARG A 314 -3.39 14.32 2.97
N ARG A 315 -4.16 15.17 2.29
CA ARG A 315 -5.60 15.33 2.54
C ARG A 315 -6.38 14.05 2.29
N GLY A 316 -6.06 13.30 1.23
CA GLY A 316 -6.70 12.01 0.95
C GLY A 316 -6.43 10.97 2.04
N LEU A 317 -5.18 10.84 2.47
CA LEU A 317 -4.78 9.92 3.54
C LEU A 317 -5.39 10.31 4.90
N LEU A 318 -5.39 11.62 5.21
CA LEU A 318 -6.03 12.19 6.40
C LEU A 318 -7.52 11.89 6.42
N ALA A 319 -8.25 12.33 5.40
CA ALA A 319 -9.69 12.15 5.31
C ALA A 319 -10.07 10.68 5.38
N GLY A 320 -9.31 9.81 4.68
CA GLY A 320 -9.56 8.38 4.70
C GLY A 320 -9.34 7.73 6.07
N SER A 321 -8.22 8.02 6.72
CA SER A 321 -7.88 7.44 8.02
C SER A 321 -8.75 8.01 9.15
N ALA A 322 -9.00 9.31 9.14
CA ALA A 322 -9.87 9.96 10.13
C ALA A 322 -11.31 9.44 10.03
N THR A 323 -11.85 9.30 8.81
CA THR A 323 -13.19 8.74 8.62
C THR A 323 -13.25 7.28 9.06
N HIS A 324 -12.21 6.49 8.80
CA HIS A 324 -12.13 5.09 9.25
C HIS A 324 -12.14 4.98 10.77
N LEU A 325 -11.37 5.81 11.47
CA LEU A 325 -11.34 5.87 12.94
C LEU A 325 -12.68 6.37 13.51
N PHE A 326 -13.28 7.38 12.89
CA PHE A 326 -14.56 7.92 13.32
C PHE A 326 -15.67 6.88 13.25
N ILE A 327 -15.83 6.22 12.09
CA ILE A 327 -16.85 5.17 11.92
C ILE A 327 -16.56 3.97 12.83
N LEU A 328 -15.29 3.59 13.02
CA LEU A 328 -14.91 2.58 14.00
C LEU A 328 -15.31 3.00 15.43
N GLY A 329 -15.04 4.25 15.81
CA GLY A 329 -15.46 4.82 17.09
C GLY A 329 -16.97 4.71 17.30
N LEU A 330 -17.78 5.07 16.29
CA LEU A 330 -19.24 4.92 16.35
C LEU A 330 -19.68 3.46 16.59
N LYS A 331 -19.02 2.51 15.91
CA LYS A 331 -19.26 1.07 16.13
C LYS A 331 -18.87 0.63 17.55
N LEU A 332 -17.71 1.06 18.03
CA LEU A 332 -17.24 0.73 19.37
C LEU A 332 -18.12 1.33 20.47
N VAL A 333 -18.67 2.53 20.28
CA VAL A 333 -19.64 3.13 21.23
C VAL A 333 -20.95 2.35 21.25
N GLY A 334 -21.36 1.76 20.12
CA GLY A 334 -22.55 0.92 20.00
C GLY A 334 -23.69 1.53 19.24
N VAL A 335 -23.41 2.45 18.32
CA VAL A 335 -24.42 3.03 17.44
C VAL A 335 -25.10 1.95 16.57
N ASP A 336 -24.46 0.79 16.39
CA ASP A 336 -25.00 -0.38 15.70
C ASP A 336 -25.74 -1.38 16.60
N GLY A 337 -25.86 -1.11 17.91
CA GLY A 337 -26.50 -2.01 18.89
C GLY A 337 -25.57 -3.09 19.47
N GLY A 338 -24.28 -3.07 19.12
CA GLY A 338 -23.26 -4.03 19.55
C GLY A 338 -22.06 -3.42 20.25
N GLY A 339 -22.16 -2.21 20.82
CA GLY A 339 -20.99 -1.50 21.36
C GLY A 339 -20.54 -1.88 22.75
N LEU A 340 -19.49 -1.19 23.18
CA LEU A 340 -18.88 -1.24 24.50
C LEU A 340 -19.61 -0.36 25.52
N LEU A 341 -20.18 0.78 25.09
CA LEU A 341 -20.66 1.84 25.99
C LEU A 341 -22.19 1.94 26.08
N LEU A 342 -22.91 1.69 24.98
CA LEU A 342 -24.37 1.70 24.98
C LEU A 342 -24.95 0.30 25.26
N PRO A 343 -26.10 0.20 25.95
CA PRO A 343 -26.74 -1.09 26.23
C PRO A 343 -27.08 -1.81 24.91
N GLY A 344 -26.53 -3.01 24.76
CA GLY A 344 -26.67 -3.85 23.57
C GLY A 344 -26.11 -5.25 23.86
N ARG A 345 -26.09 -6.14 22.85
CA ARG A 345 -25.54 -7.52 22.98
C ARG A 345 -24.01 -7.55 23.21
N GLY A 346 -23.38 -6.38 23.42
CA GLY A 346 -21.99 -6.18 23.75
C GLY A 346 -21.06 -6.37 22.55
N LEU A 347 -19.94 -5.63 22.56
CA LEU A 347 -18.83 -5.78 21.59
C LEU A 347 -18.40 -7.24 21.44
N TRP A 348 -18.52 -7.99 22.52
CA TRP A 348 -18.11 -9.39 22.64
C TRP A 348 -18.91 -10.36 21.77
N GLN A 349 -20.17 -10.06 21.45
CA GLN A 349 -20.98 -10.94 20.58
C GLN A 349 -20.79 -10.64 19.10
N PHE A 350 -20.64 -9.36 18.72
CA PHE A 350 -20.50 -8.96 17.30
C PHE A 350 -19.05 -8.86 16.82
N TYR A 351 -18.12 -8.59 17.73
CA TYR A 351 -16.69 -8.40 17.46
C TYR A 351 -15.81 -9.36 18.27
N ALA A 352 -16.31 -10.55 18.63
CA ALA A 352 -15.48 -11.63 19.17
C ALA A 352 -14.17 -11.81 18.38
N ASN A 353 -14.23 -11.58 17.07
CA ASN A 353 -13.09 -11.62 16.15
C ASN A 353 -12.02 -10.56 16.43
N ALA A 354 -12.41 -9.33 16.79
CA ALA A 354 -11.45 -8.29 17.18
C ALA A 354 -10.78 -8.65 18.52
N MET A 355 -11.56 -9.22 19.44
CA MET A 355 -11.08 -9.65 20.75
C MET A 355 -10.26 -10.93 20.72
N ALA A 356 -10.40 -11.75 19.67
CA ALA A 356 -9.55 -12.90 19.42
C ALA A 356 -8.13 -12.51 18.97
N VAL A 357 -7.94 -11.30 18.43
CA VAL A 357 -6.64 -10.78 17.96
C VAL A 357 -6.43 -9.32 18.39
N PRO A 358 -6.45 -9.03 19.70
CA PRO A 358 -6.56 -7.66 20.23
C PRO A 358 -5.33 -6.81 19.88
N PHE A 359 -4.14 -7.40 19.84
CA PHE A 359 -2.92 -6.67 19.47
C PHE A 359 -2.93 -6.23 18.00
N ALA A 360 -3.34 -7.11 17.09
CA ALA A 360 -3.44 -6.76 15.68
C ALA A 360 -4.51 -5.68 15.47
N PHE A 361 -5.64 -5.80 16.17
CA PHE A 361 -6.71 -4.80 16.16
C PHE A 361 -6.23 -3.44 16.66
N GLY A 362 -5.58 -3.40 17.82
CA GLY A 362 -4.98 -2.18 18.37
C GLY A 362 -3.91 -1.57 17.45
N ALA A 363 -3.06 -2.40 16.85
CA ALA A 363 -2.06 -1.94 15.89
C ALA A 363 -2.68 -1.35 14.60
N SER A 364 -3.81 -1.88 14.13
CA SER A 364 -4.55 -1.32 12.99
C SER A 364 -5.13 0.07 13.33
N ILE A 365 -5.68 0.23 14.54
CA ILE A 365 -6.13 1.54 15.04
C ILE A 365 -4.96 2.50 15.14
N ALA A 366 -3.84 2.07 15.73
CA ALA A 366 -2.64 2.89 15.87
C ALA A 366 -2.06 3.32 14.53
N MET A 367 -2.07 2.45 13.51
CA MET A 367 -1.67 2.78 12.14
C MET A 367 -2.50 3.94 11.58
N HIS A 368 -3.83 3.87 11.68
CA HIS A 368 -4.69 4.96 11.21
C HIS A 368 -4.53 6.24 12.04
N ALA A 369 -4.35 6.12 13.35
CA ALA A 369 -4.12 7.27 14.23
C ALA A 369 -2.80 7.97 13.91
N LEU A 370 -1.73 7.19 13.66
CA LEU A 370 -0.44 7.71 13.20
C LEU A 370 -0.57 8.41 11.85
N ALA A 371 -1.35 7.85 10.92
CA ALA A 371 -1.60 8.49 9.63
C ALA A 371 -2.33 9.84 9.78
N VAL A 372 -3.32 9.92 10.67
CA VAL A 372 -3.99 11.19 11.01
C VAL A 372 -2.99 12.18 11.64
N PHE A 373 -2.20 11.72 12.63
CA PHE A 373 -1.18 12.54 13.27
C PHE A 373 -0.20 13.11 12.25
N ALA A 374 0.48 12.26 11.48
CA ALA A 374 1.48 12.64 10.48
C ALA A 374 0.95 13.62 9.42
N THR A 375 -0.33 13.51 9.09
CA THR A 375 -0.98 14.36 8.08
C THR A 375 -1.45 15.71 8.64
N CYS A 376 -1.72 15.78 9.94
CA CYS A 376 -2.11 16.99 10.69
C CYS A 376 -0.94 17.78 11.26
N THR A 377 0.24 17.18 11.40
CA THR A 377 1.47 17.83 11.86
C THR A 377 2.45 18.02 10.70
N PRO A 378 2.13 18.86 9.69
CA PRO A 378 3.06 19.10 8.60
C PRO A 378 4.34 19.75 9.14
N PRO A 379 5.50 19.49 8.51
CA PRO A 379 6.75 20.13 8.90
C PRO A 379 6.60 21.64 8.92
N ARG A 380 7.32 22.28 9.85
CA ARG A 380 7.42 23.74 9.94
C ARG A 380 7.75 24.29 8.54
N ALA A 381 6.95 25.23 8.07
CA ALA A 381 7.15 25.83 6.76
C ALA A 381 8.58 26.39 6.71
N GLN A 382 9.38 25.88 5.78
CA GLN A 382 10.71 26.41 5.53
C GLN A 382 10.51 27.72 4.79
N SER A 383 10.56 28.82 5.55
CA SER A 383 10.53 30.19 5.05
C SER A 383 11.76 30.50 4.21
#